data_AF-A0A3M1LI62-F1
#
_entry.id   AF-A0A3M1LI62-F1
#
_cell.length_a   1.000
_cell.length_b   1.000
_cell.length_c   1.000
_cell.angle_alpha   90.00
_cell.angle_beta   90.00
_cell.angle_gamma   90.00
#
_symmetry.space_group_name_H-M   'P 1'
#
loop_
_entity.id
_entity.type
_entity.pdbx_description
1 polymer ?
#
loop_
_entity_poly.entity_id
_entity_poly.type
_entity_poly.pdbx_seq_one_letter_code
_entity_poly.pdbx_strand_id
1 'polypeptide(L)'
;MKAIAPSSTANLGPGFDVFGLALDAYYDQVSIEQIKEGIVLESEDNIPLDIDKNSAGLAALNLCKDYDIKDGLRIKIKKGVPAGYGLGSSGASAAAVVKALDAMYELNLSNEELIKYAAIGEQASAGSIHYDNVAASLLGGFVIVRSNP
;
A
#
# COMPACT_ATOMS: atom_id res chain seq x y z
N MET A 1 0.90 -11.30 -10.80
CA MET A 1 -0.26 -10.39 -10.66
C MET A 1 0.15 -8.93 -10.86
N LYS A 2 -0.73 -8.04 -11.30
CA LYS A 2 -0.48 -6.59 -11.38
C LYS A 2 -1.64 -5.81 -10.77
N ALA A 3 -1.34 -4.74 -10.05
CA ALA A 3 -2.33 -3.81 -9.54
C ALA A 3 -1.81 -2.37 -9.57
N ILE A 4 -2.73 -1.42 -9.52
CA ILE A 4 -2.45 0.01 -9.43
C ILE A 4 -3.19 0.62 -8.24
N ALA A 5 -2.68 1.71 -7.70
CA ALA A 5 -3.39 2.51 -6.71
C ALA A 5 -3.19 4.02 -6.98
N PRO A 6 -4.27 4.82 -6.93
CA PRO A 6 -4.19 6.26 -7.12
C PRO A 6 -3.45 6.95 -5.97
N SER A 7 -2.91 8.13 -6.28
CA SER A 7 -2.60 9.15 -5.28
C SER A 7 -3.82 9.50 -4.43
N SER A 8 -3.58 10.06 -3.26
CA SER A 8 -4.63 10.52 -2.36
C SER A 8 -4.24 11.83 -1.69
N THR A 9 -5.23 12.48 -1.09
CA THR A 9 -5.01 13.60 -0.19
C THR A 9 -5.80 13.38 1.08
N ALA A 10 -5.24 13.78 2.21
CA ALA A 10 -5.80 13.57 3.52
C ALA A 10 -6.16 14.87 4.24
N ASN A 11 -6.75 14.75 5.42
CA ASN A 11 -7.17 15.82 6.33
C ASN A 11 -8.30 16.71 5.80
N LEU A 12 -8.17 17.25 4.60
CA LEU A 12 -9.18 18.08 3.92
C LEU A 12 -9.76 19.19 4.83
N GLY A 13 -8.88 19.85 5.59
CA GLY A 13 -9.24 20.89 6.55
C GLY A 13 -9.60 20.32 7.93
N PRO A 14 -10.87 20.41 8.39
CA PRO A 14 -11.26 19.97 9.74
C PRO A 14 -11.27 18.45 9.94
N GLY A 15 -10.99 17.65 8.92
CA GLY A 15 -10.97 16.19 8.98
C GLY A 15 -9.59 15.60 9.25
N PHE A 16 -8.75 16.28 10.04
CA PHE A 16 -7.40 15.82 10.38
C PHE A 16 -7.40 14.36 10.88
N ASP A 17 -6.54 13.53 10.29
CA ASP A 17 -6.40 12.07 10.51
C ASP A 17 -7.67 11.23 10.24
N VAL A 18 -8.68 11.80 9.58
CA VAL A 18 -10.01 11.16 9.39
C VAL A 18 -10.43 11.15 7.93
N PHE A 19 -10.28 12.26 7.21
CA PHE A 19 -10.71 12.36 5.82
C PHE A 19 -9.60 11.98 4.85
N GLY A 20 -9.95 11.17 3.85
CA GLY A 20 -9.11 10.86 2.70
C GLY A 20 -9.90 11.01 1.40
N LEU A 21 -9.23 11.40 0.33
CA LEU A 21 -9.82 11.48 -1.02
C LEU A 21 -8.82 10.94 -2.04
N ALA A 22 -9.25 9.96 -2.83
CA ALA A 22 -8.48 9.46 -3.95
C ALA A 22 -8.46 10.47 -5.09
N LEU A 23 -7.31 10.61 -5.75
CA LEU A 23 -7.08 11.55 -6.83
C LEU A 23 -6.70 10.81 -8.10
N ASP A 24 -7.45 11.04 -9.18
CA ASP A 24 -7.13 10.59 -10.54
C ASP A 24 -6.10 11.54 -11.18
N ALA A 25 -4.91 11.60 -10.58
CA ALA A 25 -3.80 12.46 -11.03
C ALA A 25 -2.52 11.66 -11.22
N TYR A 26 -2.21 10.79 -10.26
CA TYR A 26 -1.04 9.91 -10.28
C TYR A 26 -1.41 8.53 -9.78
N TYR A 27 -0.62 7.53 -10.18
CA TYR A 27 -0.80 6.14 -9.78
C TYR A 27 0.54 5.47 -9.57
N ASP A 28 0.64 4.69 -8.50
CA ASP A 28 1.70 3.69 -8.38
C ASP A 28 1.23 2.37 -8.98
N GLN A 29 2.18 1.61 -9.51
CA GLN A 29 1.94 0.28 -10.08
C GLN A 29 2.82 -0.74 -9.39
N VAL A 30 2.23 -1.90 -9.06
CA VAL A 30 2.96 -3.03 -8.51
C VAL A 30 2.72 -4.25 -9.37
N SER A 31 3.78 -5.00 -9.65
CA SER A 31 3.70 -6.31 -10.27
C SER A 31 4.44 -7.36 -9.45
N ILE A 32 3.78 -8.49 -9.23
CA ILE A 32 4.26 -9.59 -8.41
C ILE A 32 4.42 -10.84 -9.27
N GLU A 33 5.60 -11.46 -9.17
CA GLU A 33 5.94 -12.74 -9.79
C GLU A 33 6.37 -13.72 -8.70
N GLN A 34 5.97 -15.00 -8.80
CA GLN A 34 6.53 -16.04 -7.93
C GLN A 34 7.99 -16.30 -8.30
N ILE A 35 8.81 -16.50 -7.28
CA ILE A 35 10.20 -16.91 -7.36
C ILE A 35 10.44 -18.06 -6.37
N LYS A 36 11.67 -18.57 -6.32
CA LYS A 36 11.99 -19.75 -5.51
C LYS A 36 11.75 -19.56 -4.01
N GLU A 37 12.21 -18.44 -3.45
CA GLU A 37 12.12 -18.15 -2.02
C GLU A 37 12.32 -16.66 -1.74
N GLY A 38 11.85 -16.23 -0.56
CA GLY A 38 12.03 -14.86 -0.05
C GLY A 38 11.17 -13.81 -0.76
N ILE A 39 11.10 -12.61 -0.17
CA ILE A 39 10.49 -11.44 -0.80
C ILE A 39 11.63 -10.55 -1.31
N VAL A 40 11.61 -10.22 -2.60
CA VAL A 40 12.59 -9.33 -3.25
C VAL A 40 11.87 -8.14 -3.83
N LEU A 41 12.29 -6.93 -3.45
CA LEU A 41 11.78 -5.69 -4.02
C LEU A 41 12.67 -5.21 -5.17
N GLU A 42 12.06 -4.74 -6.24
CA GLU A 42 12.74 -4.12 -7.39
C GLU A 42 12.04 -2.82 -7.77
N SER A 43 12.79 -1.79 -8.14
CA SER A 43 12.27 -0.50 -8.60
C SER A 43 13.35 0.22 -9.42
N GLU A 44 12.95 0.95 -10.45
CA GLU A 44 13.82 1.91 -11.16
C GLU A 44 13.83 3.29 -10.48
N ASP A 45 12.85 3.53 -9.60
CA ASP A 45 12.73 4.75 -8.81
C ASP A 45 13.64 4.73 -7.57
N ASN A 46 14.05 5.91 -7.10
CA ASN A 46 14.89 6.07 -5.91
C ASN A 46 14.08 5.90 -4.60
N ILE A 47 13.75 4.65 -4.26
CA ILE A 47 13.03 4.26 -3.04
C ILE A 47 13.81 3.18 -2.28
N PRO A 48 13.61 3.02 -0.96
CA PRO A 48 14.21 1.91 -0.22
C PRO A 48 13.75 0.56 -0.79
N LEU A 49 14.66 -0.40 -0.89
CA LEU A 49 14.36 -1.79 -1.30
C LEU A 49 14.49 -2.80 -0.16
N ASP A 50 14.93 -2.35 1.02
CA ASP A 50 14.84 -3.12 2.25
C ASP A 50 13.35 -3.28 2.62
N ILE A 51 12.92 -4.51 2.90
CA ILE A 51 11.51 -4.85 3.13
C ILE A 51 10.91 -4.02 4.29
N ASP A 52 11.66 -3.87 5.38
CA ASP A 52 11.25 -3.18 6.61
C ASP A 52 11.24 -1.64 6.48
N LYS A 53 11.83 -1.10 5.41
CA LYS A 53 11.89 0.35 5.11
C LYS A 53 11.07 0.75 3.89
N ASN A 54 10.37 -0.19 3.26
CA ASN A 54 9.51 0.06 2.11
C ASN A 54 8.06 -0.26 2.46
N SER A 55 7.14 0.67 2.21
CA SER A 55 5.73 0.49 2.58
C SER A 55 5.06 -0.69 1.88
N ALA A 56 5.40 -0.96 0.61
CA ALA A 56 4.92 -2.15 -0.08
C ALA A 56 5.58 -3.42 0.46
N GLY A 57 6.89 -3.36 0.76
CA GLY A 57 7.62 -4.47 1.38
C GLY A 57 7.01 -4.91 2.70
N LEU A 58 6.85 -3.97 3.64
CA LEU A 58 6.36 -4.25 4.98
C LEU A 58 4.89 -4.72 4.94
N ALA A 59 4.05 -4.13 4.09
CA ALA A 59 2.68 -4.58 3.88
C ALA A 59 2.63 -6.02 3.33
N ALA A 60 3.42 -6.31 2.30
CA ALA A 60 3.49 -7.66 1.71
C ALA A 60 4.00 -8.70 2.72
N LEU A 61 5.05 -8.39 3.48
CA LEU A 61 5.60 -9.28 4.48
C LEU A 61 4.57 -9.67 5.54
N ASN A 62 3.82 -8.69 6.07
CA ASN A 62 2.83 -8.95 7.12
C ASN A 62 1.63 -9.74 6.58
N LEU A 63 1.13 -9.41 5.39
CA LEU A 63 0.05 -10.18 4.76
C LEU A 63 0.47 -11.62 4.49
N CYS A 64 1.65 -11.83 3.88
CA CYS A 64 2.14 -13.18 3.59
C CYS A 64 2.36 -14.00 4.87
N LYS A 65 2.83 -13.36 5.94
CA LYS A 65 3.02 -14.02 7.24
C LYS A 65 1.69 -14.47 7.85
N ASP A 66 0.69 -13.60 7.88
CA ASP A 66 -0.60 -13.90 8.51
C ASP A 66 -1.41 -14.95 7.74
N TYR A 67 -1.24 -15.01 6.42
CA TYR A 67 -1.90 -15.98 5.52
C TYR A 67 -1.04 -17.20 5.19
N ASP A 68 0.08 -17.39 5.90
CA ASP A 68 1.02 -18.51 5.73
C ASP A 68 1.52 -18.73 4.28
N ILE A 69 1.61 -17.66 3.49
CA ILE A 69 2.11 -17.70 2.12
C ILE A 69 3.62 -17.95 2.14
N LYS A 70 4.05 -19.12 1.63
CA LYS A 70 5.45 -19.56 1.61
C LYS A 70 6.17 -19.36 0.29
N ASP A 71 5.46 -18.94 -0.75
CA ASP A 71 6.08 -18.70 -2.05
C ASP A 71 7.13 -17.59 -1.96
N GLY A 72 8.20 -17.72 -2.74
CA GLY A 72 9.06 -16.58 -3.00
C GLY A 72 8.32 -15.57 -3.87
N LEU A 73 8.48 -14.28 -3.59
CA LEU A 73 7.84 -13.19 -4.33
C LEU A 73 8.86 -12.17 -4.81
N ARG A 74 8.87 -11.89 -6.11
CA ARG A 74 9.49 -10.68 -6.66
C ARG A 74 8.41 -9.62 -6.84
N ILE A 75 8.57 -8.51 -6.14
CA ILE A 75 7.63 -7.37 -6.16
C ILE A 75 8.34 -6.20 -6.85
N LYS A 76 7.94 -5.92 -8.08
CA LYS A 76 8.41 -4.73 -8.82
C LYS A 76 7.47 -3.58 -8.55
N ILE A 77 8.02 -2.46 -8.10
CA ILE A 77 7.31 -1.23 -7.80
C ILE A 77 7.69 -0.21 -8.87
N LYS A 78 6.68 0.43 -9.45
CA LYS A 78 6.86 1.60 -10.31
C LYS A 78 6.12 2.77 -9.70
N LYS A 79 6.87 3.79 -9.29
CA LYS A 79 6.32 5.00 -8.69
C LYS A 79 5.74 5.89 -9.78
N GLY A 80 4.56 6.43 -9.52
CA GLY A 80 3.99 7.55 -10.26
C GLY A 80 3.55 8.67 -9.35
N VAL A 81 3.28 8.38 -8.07
CA VAL A 81 2.88 9.39 -7.07
C VAL A 81 4.12 10.10 -6.49
N PRO A 82 4.26 11.42 -6.66
CA PRO A 82 5.39 12.17 -6.11
C PRO A 82 5.47 12.09 -4.58
N ALA A 83 6.61 11.67 -4.05
CA ALA A 83 6.86 11.63 -2.61
C ALA A 83 7.11 13.04 -2.03
N GLY A 84 6.65 13.28 -0.80
CA GLY A 84 6.86 14.55 -0.09
C GLY A 84 5.89 15.69 -0.43
N TYR A 85 4.95 15.48 -1.36
CA TYR A 85 3.95 16.48 -1.76
C TYR A 85 2.59 16.34 -1.03
N GLY A 86 2.49 15.44 -0.05
CA GLY A 86 1.21 15.15 0.62
C GLY A 86 0.20 14.42 -0.26
N LEU A 87 0.67 13.67 -1.27
CA LEU A 87 -0.15 12.96 -2.26
C LEU A 87 -0.32 11.45 -1.97
N GLY A 88 -0.04 11.00 -0.75
CA GLY A 88 -0.22 9.60 -0.35
C GLY A 88 0.71 8.60 -1.07
N SER A 89 1.95 9.01 -1.42
CA SER A 89 2.87 8.17 -2.21
C SER A 89 3.21 6.82 -1.57
N SER A 90 3.48 6.76 -0.26
CA SER A 90 3.72 5.51 0.45
C SER A 90 2.46 4.63 0.47
N GLY A 91 1.32 5.24 0.80
CA GLY A 91 0.04 4.56 0.87
C GLY A 91 -0.42 3.99 -0.46
N ALA A 92 -0.13 4.64 -1.59
CA ALA A 92 -0.40 4.12 -2.92
C ALA A 92 0.40 2.83 -3.21
N SER A 93 1.71 2.80 -2.89
CA SER A 93 2.52 1.60 -3.06
C SER A 93 2.03 0.44 -2.17
N ALA A 94 1.70 0.72 -0.91
CA ALA A 94 1.17 -0.28 0.02
C ALA A 94 -0.22 -0.81 -0.41
N ALA A 95 -1.10 0.08 -0.86
CA ALA A 95 -2.40 -0.28 -1.40
C ALA A 95 -2.29 -1.18 -2.65
N ALA A 96 -1.39 -0.83 -3.58
CA ALA A 96 -1.20 -1.59 -4.82
C ALA A 96 -0.67 -3.01 -4.55
N VAL A 97 0.30 -3.19 -3.65
CA VAL A 97 0.84 -4.52 -3.35
C VAL A 97 -0.17 -5.42 -2.64
N VAL A 98 -0.96 -4.86 -1.71
CA VAL A 98 -1.97 -5.62 -0.98
C VAL A 98 -3.09 -6.06 -1.91
N LYS A 99 -3.57 -5.17 -2.80
CA LYS A 99 -4.51 -5.54 -3.88
C LYS A 99 -3.96 -6.63 -4.79
N ALA A 100 -2.69 -6.54 -5.17
CA ALA A 100 -2.06 -7.54 -6.02
C ALA A 100 -1.94 -8.90 -5.31
N LEU A 101 -1.63 -8.94 -4.01
CA LEU A 101 -1.54 -10.19 -3.24
C LEU A 101 -2.90 -10.82 -3.00
N ASP A 102 -3.89 -10.04 -2.58
CA ASP A 102 -5.28 -10.50 -2.39
C ASP A 102 -5.81 -11.16 -3.67
N ALA A 103 -5.64 -10.49 -4.83
CA ALA A 103 -6.03 -11.03 -6.12
C ALA A 103 -5.20 -12.23 -6.57
N MET A 104 -3.89 -12.27 -6.25
CA MET A 104 -3.00 -13.35 -6.66
C MET A 104 -3.27 -14.66 -5.92
N TYR A 105 -3.67 -14.57 -4.66
CA TYR A 105 -3.92 -15.71 -3.77
C TYR A 105 -5.40 -15.97 -3.51
N GLU A 106 -6.29 -15.18 -4.13
CA GLU A 106 -7.74 -15.28 -3.98
C GLU A 106 -8.18 -15.26 -2.50
N LEU A 107 -7.57 -14.38 -1.71
CA LEU A 107 -7.78 -14.34 -0.26
C LEU A 107 -9.17 -13.82 0.12
N ASN A 108 -9.81 -13.07 -0.78
CA ASN A 108 -11.14 -12.46 -0.59
C ASN A 108 -11.18 -11.57 0.66
N LEU A 109 -10.14 -10.75 0.84
CA LEU A 109 -10.04 -9.85 1.98
C LEU A 109 -11.17 -8.83 1.97
N SER A 110 -11.70 -8.54 3.15
CA SER A 110 -12.59 -7.39 3.33
C SER A 110 -11.83 -6.07 3.13
N ASN A 111 -12.58 -4.99 2.87
CA ASN A 111 -11.99 -3.65 2.78
C ASN A 111 -11.20 -3.27 4.04
N GLU A 112 -11.68 -3.67 5.23
CA GLU A 112 -11.00 -3.39 6.50
C GLU A 112 -9.66 -4.13 6.60
N GLU A 113 -9.61 -5.39 6.16
CA GLU A 113 -8.37 -6.17 6.13
C GLU A 113 -7.37 -5.63 5.11
N LEU A 114 -7.83 -5.26 3.90
CA LEU A 114 -6.98 -4.61 2.90
C LEU A 114 -6.35 -3.34 3.46
N ILE A 115 -7.15 -2.50 4.12
CA ILE A 115 -6.70 -1.26 4.75
C ILE A 115 -5.71 -1.55 5.86
N LYS A 116 -5.99 -2.51 6.75
CA LYS A 116 -5.11 -2.90 7.85
C LYS A 116 -3.71 -3.25 7.33
N TYR A 117 -3.61 -4.13 6.34
CA TYR A 117 -2.31 -4.56 5.82
C TYR A 117 -1.56 -3.45 5.09
N ALA A 118 -2.26 -2.64 4.30
CA ALA A 118 -1.62 -1.52 3.62
C ALA A 118 -1.18 -0.43 4.61
N ALA A 119 -1.93 -0.17 5.68
CA ALA A 119 -1.61 0.83 6.68
C ALA A 119 -0.42 0.42 7.55
N ILE A 120 -0.18 -0.88 7.77
CA ILE A 120 1.08 -1.37 8.36
C ILE A 120 2.29 -0.90 7.55
N GLY A 121 2.16 -0.81 6.22
CA GLY A 121 3.19 -0.27 5.34
C GLY A 121 3.58 1.18 5.64
N GLU A 122 2.69 2.00 6.20
CA GLU A 122 3.01 3.38 6.58
C GLU A 122 4.05 3.45 7.72
N GLN A 123 4.15 2.41 8.56
CA GLN A 123 5.17 2.36 9.61
C GLN A 123 6.59 2.38 9.05
N ALA A 124 6.80 1.79 7.87
CA ALA A 124 8.11 1.76 7.22
C ALA A 124 8.59 3.15 6.77
N SER A 125 7.66 4.03 6.39
CA SER A 125 7.97 5.36 5.85
C SER A 125 7.79 6.50 6.85
N ALA A 126 6.77 6.43 7.69
CA ALA A 126 6.36 7.49 8.61
C ALA A 126 6.65 7.18 10.10
N GLY A 127 6.95 5.92 10.44
CA GLY A 127 7.14 5.46 11.83
C GLY A 127 5.84 5.32 12.63
N SER A 128 4.70 5.72 12.07
CA SER A 128 3.37 5.55 12.65
C SER A 128 2.37 5.10 11.57
N ILE A 129 1.26 4.51 12.01
CA ILE A 129 0.19 4.07 11.11
C ILE A 129 -0.78 5.23 10.90
N HIS A 130 -1.06 5.56 9.64
CA HIS A 130 -2.15 6.45 9.24
C HIS A 130 -3.03 5.72 8.22
N TYR A 131 -4.34 5.89 8.35
CA TYR A 131 -5.31 5.12 7.56
C TYR A 131 -5.94 5.94 6.44
N ASP A 132 -5.99 7.26 6.55
CA ASP A 132 -6.71 8.15 5.65
C ASP A 132 -6.26 8.06 4.18
N ASN A 133 -4.96 8.22 3.92
CA ASN A 133 -4.38 8.14 2.58
C ASN A 133 -4.48 6.73 2.01
N VAL A 134 -4.17 5.71 2.82
CA VAL A 134 -4.20 4.31 2.41
C VAL A 134 -5.62 3.86 2.07
N ALA A 135 -6.59 4.20 2.91
CA ALA A 135 -8.00 3.89 2.67
C ALA A 135 -8.51 4.57 1.40
N ALA A 136 -8.15 5.84 1.18
CA ALA A 136 -8.49 6.52 -0.06
C ALA A 136 -7.85 5.83 -1.29
N SER A 137 -6.56 5.52 -1.25
CA SER A 137 -5.85 4.84 -2.35
C SER A 137 -6.37 3.41 -2.60
N LEU A 138 -6.87 2.72 -1.57
CA LEU A 138 -7.47 1.39 -1.71
C LEU A 138 -8.90 1.46 -2.26
N LEU A 139 -9.77 2.23 -1.62
CA LEU A 139 -11.21 2.19 -1.89
C LEU A 139 -11.65 3.14 -3.02
N GLY A 140 -10.85 4.16 -3.31
CA GLY A 140 -11.26 5.25 -4.19
C GLY A 140 -12.24 6.21 -3.51
N GLY A 141 -12.56 7.31 -4.19
CA GLY A 141 -13.54 8.30 -3.71
C GLY A 141 -13.12 8.99 -2.40
N PHE A 142 -14.11 9.50 -1.67
CA PHE A 142 -13.95 10.14 -0.37
C PHE A 142 -14.21 9.11 0.74
N VAL A 143 -13.27 9.00 1.68
CA VAL A 143 -13.34 8.10 2.83
C VAL A 143 -13.33 8.88 4.14
N ILE A 144 -14.02 8.33 5.14
CA ILE A 144 -14.01 8.80 6.52
C ILE A 144 -13.53 7.64 7.40
N VAL A 145 -12.31 7.74 7.92
CA VAL A 145 -11.77 6.78 8.87
C VAL A 145 -12.32 7.09 10.25
N ARG A 146 -13.23 6.23 10.73
CA ARG A 146 -13.80 6.38 12.07
C ARG A 146 -13.01 5.52 13.05
N SER A 147 -12.14 6.18 13.84
CA SER A 147 -11.30 5.61 14.91
C SER A 147 -10.32 4.51 14.45
N ASN A 148 -9.19 4.36 15.17
CA ASN A 148 -8.20 3.29 14.95
C ASN A 148 -8.91 1.94 14.71
N PRO A 149 -8.86 1.37 13.49
CA PRO A 149 -9.34 0.02 13.23
C PRO A 149 -8.58 -1.03 14.04
#